data_AF-A0A258CWD2-F1
#
_entry.id   AF-A0A258CWD2-F1
#
_cell.length_a   1.000
_cell.length_b   1.000
_cell.length_c   1.000
_cell.angle_alpha   90.00
_cell.angle_beta   90.00
_cell.angle_gamma   90.00
#
_symmetry.space_group_name_H-M   'P 1'
#
loop_
_entity.id
_entity.type
_entity.pdbx_description
1 polymer ?
#
loop_
_entity_poly.entity_id
_entity_poly.type
_entity_poly.pdbx_seq_one_letter_code
_entity_poly.pdbx_strand_id
1 'polypeptide(L)'
;AILHHVQNLLDSQVPPIELDAALVSQARVVLDAYPPANHGMVILQERADVKALPNWRLTDVTGPLAPYSLTRRSGRPLSEPISGMYTSTAFFATVLPAIGEIAHTIVSDDWVRFPTTSAMPQATRVTQLTRDITDLYVNDYIRNWQGLISDVTLSGFDSLQAELAVLQAALGPPSPLATYLAAVVKETTLVPPEPAADVAKLAGAVGAGALASTATSVLQPGTARLRALGQSITAHFSAFHAFVSGSPSPLDQVLQSMGQLRALLGPAASMGASDPAQIAELTSGPAFSQILGQLKLNTLTAPPALADSIVALVRQTSSIANAGVKADLNTAWKSQVLPFCQMAINGKFPFSASTTDVTLADFSRMFGPDGLMDKFFDRQLKPFVDTLSTPWKPITNTATRTDIT
;
A
#
# COMPACT_ATOMS: atom_id res chain seq x y z
N ALA A 1 -56.75 -12.82 -52.95
CA ALA A 1 -57.12 -13.53 -51.71
C ALA A 1 -56.41 -12.94 -50.49
N ILE A 2 -55.08 -12.98 -50.40
CA ILE A 2 -54.31 -12.50 -49.23
C ILE A 2 -54.49 -11.00 -48.96
N LEU A 3 -54.41 -10.14 -49.98
CA LEU A 3 -54.65 -8.69 -49.84
C LEU A 3 -56.05 -8.38 -49.30
N HIS A 4 -57.07 -9.13 -49.73
CA HIS A 4 -58.45 -8.98 -49.26
C HIS A 4 -58.63 -9.47 -47.82
N HIS A 5 -57.82 -10.43 -47.38
CA HIS A 5 -57.84 -10.92 -46.00
C HIS A 5 -57.11 -9.95 -45.05
N VAL A 6 -56.03 -9.33 -45.50
CA VAL A 6 -55.32 -8.26 -44.77
C VAL A 6 -56.17 -6.99 -44.66
N GLN A 7 -56.87 -6.61 -45.74
CA GLN A 7 -57.80 -5.48 -45.72
C GLN A 7 -58.93 -5.72 -44.70
N ASN A 8 -59.55 -6.91 -44.74
CA ASN A 8 -60.59 -7.28 -43.79
C ASN A 8 -60.07 -7.30 -42.34
N LEU A 9 -58.84 -7.76 -42.10
CA LEU A 9 -58.22 -7.77 -40.75
C LEU A 9 -57.95 -6.35 -40.23
N LEU A 10 -57.52 -5.43 -41.09
CA LEU A 10 -57.29 -4.03 -40.75
C LEU A 10 -58.62 -3.28 -40.53
N ASP A 11 -59.65 -3.60 -41.31
CA ASP A 11 -61.01 -3.06 -41.16
C ASP A 11 -61.73 -3.62 -39.92
N SER A 12 -61.27 -4.75 -39.37
CA SER A 12 -61.85 -5.39 -38.18
C SER A 12 -61.60 -4.65 -36.87
N GLN A 13 -60.93 -3.48 -36.89
CA GLN A 13 -60.55 -2.69 -35.70
C GLN A 13 -60.17 -3.59 -34.52
N VAL A 14 -59.05 -4.33 -34.65
CA VAL A 14 -58.53 -5.12 -33.53
C VAL A 14 -58.40 -4.17 -32.34
N PRO A 15 -59.15 -4.38 -31.24
CA PRO A 15 -59.10 -3.48 -30.10
C PRO A 15 -57.66 -3.39 -29.62
N PRO A 16 -57.13 -2.18 -29.37
CA PRO A 16 -55.76 -2.03 -28.92
C PRO A 16 -55.59 -2.87 -27.65
N ILE A 17 -54.52 -3.67 -27.62
CA ILE A 17 -54.17 -4.43 -26.41
C ILE A 17 -53.88 -3.40 -25.33
N GLU A 18 -54.80 -3.22 -24.39
CA GLU A 18 -54.60 -2.33 -23.27
C GLU A 18 -53.54 -2.93 -22.33
N LEU A 19 -52.60 -2.10 -21.92
CA LEU A 19 -51.56 -2.49 -20.97
C LEU A 19 -52.19 -2.83 -19.62
N ASP A 20 -51.86 -3.98 -19.05
CA ASP A 20 -52.24 -4.33 -17.69
C ASP A 20 -51.48 -3.42 -16.71
N ALA A 21 -52.18 -2.40 -16.19
CA ALA A 21 -51.61 -1.41 -15.29
C ALA A 21 -51.10 -2.02 -13.97
N ALA A 22 -51.71 -3.10 -13.48
CA ALA A 22 -51.29 -3.77 -12.26
C ALA A 22 -49.99 -4.56 -12.49
N LEU A 23 -49.91 -5.29 -13.61
CA LEU A 23 -48.69 -6.00 -14.01
C LEU A 23 -47.53 -5.01 -14.27
N VAL A 24 -47.80 -3.90 -14.96
CA VAL A 24 -46.81 -2.83 -15.17
C VAL A 24 -46.36 -2.22 -13.84
N SER A 25 -47.27 -1.98 -12.90
CA SER A 25 -46.92 -1.47 -11.57
C SER A 25 -46.08 -2.46 -10.77
N GLN A 26 -46.39 -3.75 -10.81
CA GLN A 26 -45.60 -4.78 -10.12
C GLN A 26 -44.21 -4.95 -10.76
N ALA A 27 -44.15 -4.95 -12.09
CA ALA A 27 -42.88 -4.97 -12.81
C ALA A 27 -42.02 -3.77 -12.42
N ARG A 28 -42.59 -2.56 -12.33
CA ARG A 28 -41.89 -1.36 -11.84
C ARG A 28 -41.34 -1.52 -10.44
N VAL A 29 -42.12 -2.05 -9.49
CA VAL A 29 -41.63 -2.27 -8.12
C VAL A 29 -40.42 -3.22 -8.08
N VAL A 30 -40.45 -4.31 -8.85
CA VAL A 30 -39.32 -5.25 -8.94
C VAL A 30 -38.12 -4.61 -9.65
N LEU A 31 -38.39 -3.85 -10.70
CA LEU A 31 -37.37 -3.20 -11.52
C LEU A 31 -36.73 -2.01 -10.79
N ASP A 32 -37.45 -1.25 -9.98
CA ASP A 32 -36.95 -0.12 -9.19
C ASP A 32 -36.11 -0.58 -7.98
N ALA A 33 -36.20 -1.86 -7.60
CA ALA A 33 -35.33 -2.45 -6.58
C ALA A 33 -33.85 -2.52 -7.03
N TYR A 34 -33.58 -2.40 -8.33
CA TYR A 34 -32.23 -2.30 -8.88
C TYR A 34 -32.03 -0.93 -9.54
N PRO A 35 -31.25 -0.02 -8.92
CA PRO A 35 -31.09 1.33 -9.42
C PRO A 35 -30.57 1.35 -10.88
N PRO A 36 -31.15 2.18 -11.78
CA PRO A 36 -30.74 2.26 -13.18
C PRO A 36 -29.24 2.52 -13.37
N ALA A 37 -28.62 3.24 -12.42
CA ALA A 37 -27.18 3.50 -12.43
C ALA A 37 -26.34 2.22 -12.24
N ASN A 38 -26.76 1.31 -11.34
CA ASN A 38 -26.10 0.03 -11.13
C ASN A 38 -26.23 -0.85 -12.38
N HIS A 39 -27.39 -0.81 -13.05
CA HIS A 39 -27.57 -1.48 -14.34
C HIS A 39 -26.63 -0.92 -15.41
N GLY A 40 -26.52 0.40 -15.49
CA GLY A 40 -25.55 1.06 -16.37
C GLY A 40 -24.12 0.60 -16.11
N MET A 41 -23.73 0.40 -14.84
CA MET A 41 -22.41 -0.14 -14.48
C MET A 41 -22.19 -1.58 -14.95
N VAL A 42 -23.20 -2.46 -14.83
CA VAL A 42 -23.10 -3.84 -15.33
C VAL A 42 -22.97 -3.86 -16.85
N ILE A 43 -23.79 -3.07 -17.56
CA ILE A 43 -23.70 -2.94 -19.02
C ILE A 43 -22.32 -2.41 -19.43
N LEU A 44 -21.80 -1.42 -18.69
CA LEU A 44 -20.47 -0.85 -18.94
C LEU A 44 -19.38 -1.91 -18.81
N GLN A 45 -19.41 -2.74 -17.76
CA GLN A 45 -18.45 -3.81 -17.53
C GLN A 45 -18.52 -4.91 -18.60
N GLU A 46 -19.70 -5.13 -19.18
CA GLU A 46 -19.94 -6.15 -20.20
C GLU A 46 -19.67 -5.67 -21.64
N ARG A 47 -19.47 -4.37 -21.85
CA ARG A 47 -19.24 -3.77 -23.17
C ARG A 47 -17.93 -4.26 -23.79
N ALA A 48 -17.97 -4.59 -25.09
CA ALA A 48 -16.85 -5.25 -25.78
C ALA A 48 -15.56 -4.41 -25.82
N ASP A 49 -15.67 -3.10 -26.07
CA ASP A 49 -14.54 -2.17 -26.06
C ASP A 49 -13.96 -1.95 -24.65
N VAL A 50 -14.79 -1.92 -23.61
CA VAL A 50 -14.36 -1.84 -22.20
C VAL A 50 -13.63 -3.12 -21.79
N LYS A 51 -14.16 -4.30 -22.16
CA LYS A 51 -13.50 -5.60 -21.91
C LYS A 51 -12.20 -5.78 -22.70
N ALA A 52 -12.06 -5.11 -23.83
CA ALA A 52 -10.85 -5.14 -24.65
C ALA A 52 -9.73 -4.23 -24.09
N LEU A 53 -10.03 -3.36 -23.11
CA LEU A 53 -9.02 -2.52 -22.50
C LEU A 53 -7.95 -3.37 -21.81
N PRO A 54 -6.65 -3.06 -22.00
CA PRO A 54 -5.58 -3.80 -21.37
C PRO A 54 -5.66 -3.64 -19.85
N ASN A 55 -5.65 -4.77 -19.14
CA ASN A 55 -5.60 -4.77 -17.69
C ASN A 55 -4.27 -4.20 -17.19
N TRP A 56 -4.33 -3.47 -16.07
CA TRP A 56 -3.14 -3.01 -15.37
C TRP A 56 -2.70 -4.06 -14.35
N ARG A 57 -1.41 -4.37 -14.30
CA ARG A 57 -0.86 -5.32 -13.32
C ARG A 57 0.38 -4.74 -12.65
N LEU A 58 0.54 -5.06 -11.37
CA LEU A 58 1.71 -4.63 -10.60
C LEU A 58 3.01 -5.20 -11.21
N THR A 59 2.99 -6.47 -11.61
CA THR A 59 4.15 -7.15 -12.21
C THR A 59 4.68 -6.50 -13.48
N ASP A 60 3.84 -5.76 -14.21
CA ASP A 60 4.20 -5.13 -15.48
C ASP A 60 5.01 -3.84 -15.27
N VAL A 61 4.98 -3.27 -14.05
CA VAL A 61 5.64 -2.01 -13.71
C VAL A 61 6.76 -2.16 -12.68
N THR A 62 6.74 -3.21 -11.86
CA THR A 62 7.69 -3.37 -10.74
C THR A 62 8.99 -4.10 -11.09
N GLY A 63 9.06 -4.71 -12.28
CA GLY A 63 10.22 -5.48 -12.70
C GLY A 63 10.41 -6.81 -11.94
N PRO A 64 11.51 -7.53 -12.21
CA PRO A 64 11.69 -8.93 -11.77
C PRO A 64 11.99 -9.10 -10.28
N LEU A 65 12.39 -8.03 -9.58
CA LEU A 65 12.72 -8.08 -8.15
C LEU A 65 11.50 -7.95 -7.23
N ALA A 66 10.32 -7.63 -7.79
CA ALA A 66 9.11 -7.41 -7.01
C ALA A 66 8.68 -8.61 -6.14
N PRO A 67 8.69 -9.87 -6.64
CA PRO A 67 8.28 -11.02 -5.81
C PRO A 67 9.19 -11.27 -4.60
N TYR A 68 10.41 -10.75 -4.61
CA TYR A 68 11.37 -10.91 -3.50
C TYR A 68 11.27 -9.78 -2.46
N SER A 69 10.56 -8.69 -2.78
CA SER A 69 10.51 -7.49 -1.94
C SER A 69 9.10 -7.05 -1.55
N LEU A 70 8.09 -7.38 -2.36
CA LEU A 70 6.71 -6.96 -2.19
C LEU A 70 5.77 -8.15 -2.07
N THR A 71 4.73 -7.99 -1.27
CA THR A 71 3.61 -8.93 -1.15
C THR A 71 2.29 -8.17 -0.95
N ARG A 72 1.16 -8.87 -1.10
CA ARG A 72 -0.17 -8.32 -0.80
C ARG A 72 -0.67 -8.85 0.54
N ARG A 73 -1.12 -7.96 1.43
CA ARG A 73 -1.66 -8.30 2.76
C ARG A 73 -2.87 -9.23 2.67
N SER A 74 -3.65 -9.12 1.60
CA SER A 74 -4.80 -9.96 1.28
C SER A 74 -4.44 -11.39 0.86
N GLY A 75 -3.16 -11.69 0.61
CA GLY A 75 -2.71 -12.97 0.05
C GLY A 75 -2.97 -13.13 -1.46
N ARG A 76 -3.53 -12.12 -2.11
CA ARG A 76 -3.71 -12.08 -3.57
C ARG A 76 -2.35 -12.05 -4.29
N PRO A 77 -2.23 -12.62 -5.49
CA PRO A 77 -0.98 -12.57 -6.24
C PRO A 77 -0.70 -11.14 -6.74
N LEU A 78 0.60 -10.79 -6.87
CA LEU A 78 1.03 -9.51 -7.48
C LEU A 78 0.58 -9.39 -8.95
N SER A 79 0.32 -10.52 -9.62
CA SER A 79 -0.15 -10.57 -11.00
C SER A 79 -1.66 -10.35 -11.17
N GLU A 80 -2.42 -10.26 -10.06
CA GLU A 80 -3.85 -10.01 -10.14
C GLU A 80 -4.12 -8.63 -10.76
N PRO A 81 -4.93 -8.57 -11.84
CA PRO A 81 -5.11 -7.33 -12.58
C PRO A 81 -6.09 -6.37 -11.90
N ILE A 82 -5.86 -5.07 -12.10
CA ILE A 82 -6.89 -4.05 -12.08
C ILE A 82 -7.47 -3.95 -13.50
N SER A 83 -8.80 -3.96 -13.60
CA SER A 83 -9.48 -3.83 -14.90
C SER A 83 -9.00 -2.58 -15.64
N GLY A 84 -8.71 -2.72 -16.94
CA GLY A 84 -8.26 -1.61 -17.80
C GLY A 84 -9.20 -0.40 -17.79
N MET A 85 -10.48 -0.61 -17.46
CA MET A 85 -11.45 0.47 -17.29
C MET A 85 -11.06 1.47 -16.20
N TYR A 86 -10.30 1.06 -15.17
CA TYR A 86 -9.87 1.93 -14.07
C TYR A 86 -8.48 2.54 -14.29
N THR A 87 -8.03 2.65 -15.55
CA THR A 87 -6.77 3.31 -15.89
C THR A 87 -7.00 4.77 -16.30
N SER A 88 -5.99 5.62 -16.10
CA SER A 88 -6.10 7.04 -16.43
C SER A 88 -6.30 7.28 -17.92
N THR A 89 -5.75 6.39 -18.75
CA THR A 89 -5.88 6.43 -20.20
C THR A 89 -7.31 6.10 -20.66
N ALA A 90 -7.93 5.07 -20.07
CA ALA A 90 -9.28 4.65 -20.43
C ALA A 90 -10.37 5.61 -19.93
N PHE A 91 -10.12 6.31 -18.83
CA PHE A 91 -11.09 7.16 -18.15
C PHE A 91 -11.78 8.16 -19.09
N PHE A 92 -11.01 9.00 -19.79
CA PHE A 92 -11.57 10.01 -20.71
C PHE A 92 -11.84 9.45 -22.10
N ALA A 93 -11.01 8.53 -22.59
CA ALA A 93 -11.03 8.10 -23.98
C ALA A 93 -12.12 7.07 -24.28
N THR A 94 -12.49 6.23 -23.31
CA THR A 94 -13.37 5.08 -23.53
C THR A 94 -14.54 5.07 -22.55
N VAL A 95 -14.27 5.20 -21.25
CA VAL A 95 -15.29 4.93 -20.23
C VAL A 95 -16.35 6.03 -20.13
N LEU A 96 -15.94 7.30 -20.03
CA LEU A 96 -16.90 8.41 -19.93
C LEU A 96 -17.82 8.55 -21.16
N PRO A 97 -17.32 8.45 -22.41
CA PRO A 97 -18.18 8.37 -23.58
C PRO A 97 -19.16 7.18 -23.52
N ALA A 98 -18.67 6.00 -23.14
CA ALA A 98 -19.49 4.80 -23.04
C ALA A 98 -20.64 4.95 -22.01
N ILE A 99 -20.37 5.59 -20.87
CA ILE A 99 -21.41 5.88 -19.86
C ILE A 99 -22.50 6.79 -20.43
N GLY A 100 -22.13 7.79 -21.23
CA GLY A 100 -23.09 8.68 -21.90
C GLY A 100 -24.02 7.92 -22.86
N GLU A 101 -23.45 7.04 -23.68
CA GLU A 101 -24.21 6.19 -24.61
C GLU A 101 -25.13 5.22 -23.88
N ILE A 102 -24.64 4.56 -22.83
CA ILE A 102 -25.42 3.62 -22.01
C ILE A 102 -26.62 4.33 -21.35
N ALA A 103 -26.39 5.52 -20.79
CA ALA A 103 -27.47 6.29 -20.18
C ALA A 103 -28.55 6.68 -21.22
N HIS A 104 -28.13 7.04 -22.44
CA HIS A 104 -29.07 7.33 -23.53
C HIS A 104 -29.90 6.10 -23.91
N THR A 105 -29.26 4.94 -24.09
CA THR A 105 -29.95 3.68 -24.42
C THR A 105 -30.93 3.26 -23.33
N ILE A 106 -30.49 3.24 -22.06
CA ILE A 106 -31.36 2.87 -20.92
C ILE A 106 -32.61 3.76 -20.86
N VAL A 107 -32.45 5.08 -20.98
CA VAL A 107 -33.59 6.01 -20.91
C VAL A 107 -34.50 5.92 -22.14
N SER A 108 -33.96 5.54 -23.31
CA SER A 108 -34.73 5.41 -24.55
C SER A 108 -35.50 4.10 -24.62
N ASP A 109 -34.92 3.01 -24.11
CA ASP A 109 -35.48 1.66 -24.24
C ASP A 109 -36.39 1.28 -23.06
N ASP A 110 -36.16 1.85 -21.88
CA ASP A 110 -36.90 1.48 -20.66
C ASP A 110 -38.18 2.32 -20.50
N TRP A 111 -39.09 2.21 -21.47
CA TRP A 111 -40.42 2.85 -21.44
C TRP A 111 -41.28 2.35 -20.26
N VAL A 112 -40.93 1.19 -19.69
CA VAL A 112 -41.61 0.57 -18.55
C VAL A 112 -41.22 1.30 -17.26
N ARG A 113 -39.94 1.52 -16.95
CA ARG A 113 -39.50 2.35 -15.79
C ARG A 113 -39.63 3.86 -16.06
N PHE A 114 -39.45 4.31 -17.30
CA PHE A 114 -39.56 5.71 -17.70
C PHE A 114 -40.76 5.91 -18.63
N PRO A 115 -41.99 6.10 -18.09
CA PRO A 115 -43.14 6.37 -18.92
C PRO A 115 -42.89 7.64 -19.76
N THR A 116 -43.29 7.60 -21.03
CA THR A 116 -43.22 8.72 -21.99
C THR A 116 -43.98 9.97 -21.52
N THR A 117 -44.83 9.83 -20.50
CA THR A 117 -45.59 10.89 -19.82
C THR A 117 -44.88 11.49 -18.60
N SER A 118 -43.60 11.17 -18.38
CA SER A 118 -42.80 11.80 -17.32
C SER A 118 -42.71 13.32 -17.51
N ALA A 119 -42.99 14.10 -16.46
CA ALA A 119 -42.95 15.57 -16.51
C ALA A 119 -41.56 16.17 -16.81
N MET A 120 -40.49 15.38 -16.64
CA MET A 120 -39.13 15.78 -16.99
C MET A 120 -38.81 15.53 -18.48
N PRO A 121 -38.05 16.40 -19.15
CA PRO A 121 -37.53 16.13 -20.49
C PRO A 121 -36.60 14.90 -20.51
N GLN A 122 -36.63 14.12 -21.60
CA GLN A 122 -35.74 12.95 -21.78
C GLN A 122 -34.26 13.33 -21.64
N ALA A 123 -33.84 14.44 -22.23
CA ALA A 123 -32.47 14.95 -22.14
C ALA A 123 -32.02 15.18 -20.68
N THR A 124 -32.93 15.65 -19.82
CA THR A 124 -32.66 15.84 -18.39
C THR A 124 -32.46 14.50 -17.67
N ARG A 125 -33.29 13.49 -17.98
CA ARG A 125 -33.14 12.14 -17.42
C ARG A 125 -31.84 11.46 -17.85
N VAL A 126 -31.49 11.54 -19.14
CA VAL A 126 -30.20 11.03 -19.64
C VAL A 126 -29.06 11.70 -18.91
N THR A 127 -29.09 13.04 -18.80
CA THR A 127 -28.08 13.80 -18.07
C THR A 127 -27.98 13.38 -16.60
N GLN A 128 -29.10 13.10 -15.93
CA GLN A 128 -29.08 12.62 -14.55
C GLN A 128 -28.49 11.21 -14.44
N LEU A 129 -28.94 10.26 -15.27
CA LEU A 129 -28.43 8.90 -15.25
C LEU A 129 -26.94 8.81 -15.61
N THR A 130 -26.47 9.60 -16.59
CA THR A 130 -25.03 9.71 -16.89
C THR A 130 -24.25 10.12 -15.65
N ARG A 131 -24.76 11.04 -14.83
CA ARG A 131 -24.10 11.47 -13.59
C ARG A 131 -24.07 10.35 -12.58
N ASP A 132 -25.21 9.72 -12.32
CA ASP A 132 -25.33 8.68 -11.31
C ASP A 132 -24.41 7.49 -11.62
N ILE A 133 -24.33 7.06 -12.89
CA ILE A 133 -23.38 6.02 -13.33
C ILE A 133 -21.93 6.51 -13.18
N THR A 134 -21.65 7.75 -13.57
CA THR A 134 -20.30 8.32 -13.45
C THR A 134 -19.83 8.39 -12.00
N ASP A 135 -20.72 8.77 -11.07
CA ASP A 135 -20.41 8.85 -9.65
C ASP A 135 -20.13 7.45 -9.06
N LEU A 136 -20.89 6.43 -9.45
CA LEU A 136 -20.58 5.03 -9.09
C LEU A 136 -19.22 4.60 -9.63
N TYR A 137 -18.94 4.90 -10.91
CA TYR A 137 -17.69 4.57 -11.56
C TYR A 137 -16.48 5.27 -10.91
N VAL A 138 -16.56 6.57 -10.62
CA VAL A 138 -15.49 7.33 -9.94
C VAL A 138 -15.23 6.76 -8.54
N ASN A 139 -16.29 6.39 -7.81
CA ASN A 139 -16.14 5.74 -6.51
C ASN A 139 -15.46 4.37 -6.63
N ASP A 140 -15.80 3.56 -7.63
CA ASP A 140 -15.11 2.29 -7.91
C ASP A 140 -13.64 2.51 -8.32
N TYR A 141 -13.37 3.52 -9.14
CA TYR A 141 -12.02 3.90 -9.54
C TYR A 141 -11.15 4.16 -8.31
N ILE A 142 -11.63 5.01 -7.41
CA ILE A 142 -10.97 5.34 -6.15
C ILE A 142 -10.78 4.07 -5.30
N ARG A 143 -11.83 3.26 -5.13
CA ARG A 143 -11.77 2.01 -4.35
C ARG A 143 -10.72 1.03 -4.86
N ASN A 144 -10.61 0.84 -6.17
CA ASN A 144 -9.65 -0.09 -6.76
C ASN A 144 -8.20 0.33 -6.45
N TRP A 145 -7.88 1.61 -6.66
CA TRP A 145 -6.53 2.13 -6.41
C TRP A 145 -6.20 2.24 -4.92
N GLN A 146 -7.13 2.72 -4.09
CA GLN A 146 -6.96 2.71 -2.64
C GLN A 146 -6.78 1.28 -2.10
N GLY A 147 -7.55 0.34 -2.63
CA GLY A 147 -7.44 -1.08 -2.32
C GLY A 147 -6.01 -1.56 -2.56
N LEU A 148 -5.47 -1.33 -3.75
CA LEU A 148 -4.09 -1.71 -4.08
C LEU A 148 -3.04 -1.02 -3.19
N ILE A 149 -3.13 0.31 -3.00
CA ILE A 149 -2.24 1.09 -2.13
C ILE A 149 -2.26 0.56 -0.71
N SER A 150 -3.45 0.18 -0.22
CA SER A 150 -3.59 -0.43 1.09
C SER A 150 -3.12 -1.89 1.09
N ASP A 151 -3.07 -2.60 -0.01
CA ASP A 151 -2.80 -4.03 0.02
C ASP A 151 -1.32 -4.38 -0.14
N VAL A 152 -0.57 -3.60 -0.93
CA VAL A 152 0.85 -3.86 -1.20
C VAL A 152 1.73 -3.42 -0.02
N THR A 153 2.58 -4.34 0.44
CA THR A 153 3.50 -4.18 1.57
C THR A 153 4.86 -4.82 1.25
N LEU A 154 5.88 -4.55 2.06
CA LEU A 154 7.15 -5.30 2.03
C LEU A 154 6.93 -6.77 2.40
N SER A 155 7.72 -7.66 1.78
CA SER A 155 7.75 -9.08 2.09
C SER A 155 8.23 -9.35 3.51
N GLY A 156 7.65 -10.36 4.16
CA GLY A 156 8.06 -10.81 5.49
C GLY A 156 9.41 -11.54 5.46
N PHE A 157 10.04 -11.62 6.63
CA PHE A 157 11.35 -12.26 6.83
C PHE A 157 11.48 -12.78 8.27
N ASP A 158 12.33 -13.79 8.46
CA ASP A 158 12.54 -14.51 9.72
C ASP A 158 14.00 -14.52 10.20
N SER A 159 14.92 -13.96 9.40
CA SER A 159 16.36 -13.88 9.67
C SER A 159 16.95 -12.58 9.13
N LEU A 160 18.10 -12.16 9.65
CA LEU A 160 18.80 -10.96 9.15
C LEU A 160 19.26 -11.14 7.70
N GLN A 161 19.56 -12.37 7.29
CA GLN A 161 19.90 -12.72 5.90
C GLN A 161 18.70 -12.53 4.97
N ALA A 162 17.52 -13.03 5.37
CA ALA A 162 16.28 -12.84 4.61
C ALA A 162 15.90 -11.35 4.55
N GLU A 163 16.02 -10.62 5.67
CA GLU A 163 15.77 -9.17 5.72
C GLU A 163 16.69 -8.41 4.76
N LEU A 164 17.99 -8.74 4.77
CA LEU A 164 18.96 -8.15 3.85
C LEU A 164 18.57 -8.40 2.39
N ALA A 165 18.12 -9.61 2.05
CA ALA A 165 17.66 -9.94 0.70
C ALA A 165 16.40 -9.16 0.28
N VAL A 166 15.42 -9.03 1.19
CA VAL A 166 14.20 -8.23 0.96
C VAL A 166 14.56 -6.76 0.72
N LEU A 167 15.41 -6.17 1.58
CA LEU A 167 15.86 -4.78 1.44
C LEU A 167 16.66 -4.57 0.16
N GLN A 168 17.55 -5.51 -0.20
CA GLN A 168 18.29 -5.46 -1.46
C GLN A 168 17.35 -5.49 -2.68
N ALA A 169 16.36 -6.37 -2.68
CA ALA A 169 15.38 -6.45 -3.76
C ALA A 169 14.50 -5.20 -3.83
N ALA A 170 14.08 -4.64 -2.69
CA ALA A 170 13.24 -3.45 -2.62
C ALA A 170 13.96 -2.18 -3.11
N LEU A 171 15.27 -2.08 -2.86
CA LEU A 171 16.12 -0.93 -3.20
C LEU A 171 16.85 -1.10 -4.55
N GLY A 172 16.91 -2.32 -5.08
CA GLY A 172 17.67 -2.65 -6.28
C GLY A 172 17.16 -1.85 -7.49
N PRO A 173 18.05 -1.28 -8.33
CA PRO A 173 17.62 -0.45 -9.46
C PRO A 173 17.03 -1.28 -10.62
N PRO A 174 15.85 -0.94 -11.15
CA PRO A 174 14.90 0.06 -10.62
C PRO A 174 14.14 -0.49 -9.40
N SER A 175 13.99 0.32 -8.35
CA SER A 175 13.35 -0.10 -7.09
C SER A 175 11.89 -0.52 -7.37
N PRO A 176 11.49 -1.78 -7.07
CA PRO A 176 10.12 -2.24 -7.26
C PRO A 176 9.10 -1.42 -6.47
N LEU A 177 9.48 -0.97 -5.26
CA LEU A 177 8.64 -0.10 -4.44
C LEU A 177 8.47 1.27 -5.09
N ALA A 178 9.55 1.89 -5.56
CA ALA A 178 9.48 3.21 -6.21
C ALA A 178 8.70 3.17 -7.52
N THR A 179 8.96 2.17 -8.38
CA THR A 179 8.28 2.04 -9.67
C THR A 179 6.80 1.72 -9.52
N TYR A 180 6.43 0.88 -8.55
CA TYR A 180 5.04 0.65 -8.17
C TYR A 180 4.34 1.96 -7.81
N LEU A 181 4.88 2.70 -6.83
CA LEU A 181 4.23 3.90 -6.31
C LEU A 181 4.12 4.97 -7.40
N ALA A 182 5.17 5.15 -8.22
CA ALA A 182 5.15 6.06 -9.36
C ALA A 182 4.10 5.66 -10.43
N ALA A 183 3.95 4.36 -10.71
CA ALA A 183 2.93 3.87 -11.62
C ALA A 183 1.51 4.16 -11.09
N VAL A 184 1.27 4.00 -9.78
CA VAL A 184 -0.02 4.36 -9.17
C VAL A 184 -0.26 5.86 -9.22
N VAL A 185 0.77 6.70 -9.02
CA VAL A 185 0.65 8.16 -9.21
C VAL A 185 0.18 8.49 -10.62
N LYS A 186 0.75 7.84 -11.65
CA LYS A 186 0.34 8.02 -13.04
C LYS A 186 -1.14 7.66 -13.26
N GLU A 187 -1.60 6.56 -12.70
CA GLU A 187 -2.99 6.13 -12.85
C GLU A 187 -3.97 6.95 -12.00
N THR A 188 -3.51 7.61 -10.94
CA THR A 188 -4.36 8.45 -10.07
C THR A 188 -4.26 9.95 -10.36
N THR A 189 -3.43 10.35 -11.33
CA THR A 189 -3.32 11.73 -11.81
C THR A 189 -4.07 11.89 -13.13
N LEU A 190 -5.37 12.19 -13.06
CA LEU A 190 -6.21 12.34 -14.26
C LEU A 190 -6.16 13.75 -14.85
N VAL A 191 -5.89 14.73 -14.02
CA VAL A 191 -5.61 16.10 -14.42
C VAL A 191 -4.29 16.50 -13.77
N PRO A 192 -3.23 16.79 -14.54
CA PRO A 192 -1.98 17.30 -13.99
C PRO A 192 -2.22 18.59 -13.20
N PRO A 193 -1.51 18.83 -12.08
CA PRO A 193 -1.58 20.10 -11.38
C PRO A 193 -1.17 21.23 -12.35
N GLU A 194 -1.98 22.29 -12.43
CA GLU A 194 -1.59 23.45 -13.24
C GLU A 194 -0.30 24.05 -12.64
N PRO A 195 0.73 24.34 -13.46
CA PRO A 195 1.93 24.99 -12.96
C PRO A 195 1.56 26.37 -12.39
N ALA A 196 1.73 26.55 -11.08
CA ALA A 196 1.41 27.79 -10.37
C ALA A 196 2.15 29.03 -10.93
N ALA A 197 3.22 28.83 -11.71
CA ALA A 197 4.01 29.90 -12.32
C ALA A 197 3.39 30.50 -13.59
N ASP A 198 2.50 29.80 -14.30
CA ASP A 198 1.98 30.26 -15.59
C ASP A 198 0.71 31.10 -15.47
N VAL A 199 -0.09 30.95 -14.41
CA VAL A 199 -1.31 31.73 -14.21
C VAL A 199 -1.00 33.23 -13.98
N ALA A 200 0.10 33.52 -13.29
CA ALA A 200 0.57 34.90 -13.06
C ALA A 200 1.29 35.51 -14.28
N LYS A 201 2.00 34.70 -15.08
CA LYS A 201 2.65 35.14 -16.33
C LYS A 201 1.64 35.34 -17.46
N LEU A 202 0.60 34.52 -17.55
CA LEU A 202 -0.50 34.67 -18.51
C LEU A 202 -1.36 35.91 -18.22
N ALA A 203 -1.50 36.32 -16.96
CA ALA A 203 -2.20 37.56 -16.60
C ALA A 203 -1.43 38.83 -17.00
N GLY A 204 -0.11 38.75 -17.18
CA GLY A 204 0.74 39.91 -17.50
C GLY A 204 1.15 40.06 -18.97
N ALA A 205 0.95 39.04 -19.83
CA ALA A 205 1.64 38.97 -21.13
C ALA A 205 0.74 38.85 -22.38
N VAL A 206 -0.59 38.90 -22.29
CA VAL A 206 -1.45 38.68 -23.48
C VAL A 206 -2.66 39.59 -23.55
N GLY A 207 -2.70 40.40 -24.61
CA GLY A 207 -3.94 40.99 -25.11
C GLY A 207 -4.98 39.91 -25.41
N ALA A 208 -6.26 40.30 -25.32
CA ALA A 208 -7.46 39.46 -25.20
C ALA A 208 -7.68 38.32 -26.23
N GLY A 209 -6.82 38.14 -27.24
CA GLY A 209 -7.00 37.16 -28.32
C GLY A 209 -6.41 35.76 -28.06
N ALA A 210 -5.31 35.63 -27.31
CA ALA A 210 -4.61 34.35 -27.13
C ALA A 210 -5.02 33.57 -25.87
N LEU A 211 -5.57 34.27 -24.87
CA LEU A 211 -6.27 33.63 -23.75
C LEU A 211 -7.62 33.05 -24.19
N ALA A 212 -8.18 33.52 -25.31
CA ALA A 212 -9.47 33.08 -25.78
C ALA A 212 -9.44 31.63 -26.27
N SER A 213 -8.37 31.11 -26.88
CA SER A 213 -8.36 29.74 -27.46
C SER A 213 -8.12 28.62 -26.43
N THR A 214 -7.34 28.86 -25.37
CA THR A 214 -7.16 27.90 -24.27
C THR A 214 -8.28 28.03 -23.24
N ALA A 215 -8.79 29.24 -22.98
CA ALA A 215 -9.97 29.43 -22.14
C ALA A 215 -11.27 28.97 -22.83
N THR A 216 -11.43 29.07 -24.16
CA THR A 216 -12.65 28.56 -24.84
C THR A 216 -12.80 27.04 -24.78
N SER A 217 -11.70 26.28 -24.65
CA SER A 217 -11.78 24.84 -24.37
C SER A 217 -12.25 24.55 -22.94
N VAL A 218 -12.01 25.46 -21.98
CA VAL A 218 -12.47 25.38 -20.59
C VAL A 218 -13.89 25.96 -20.40
N LEU A 219 -14.34 26.81 -21.34
CA LEU A 219 -15.67 27.45 -21.31
C LEU A 219 -16.78 26.62 -21.96
N GLN A 220 -16.47 25.44 -22.51
CA GLN A 220 -17.52 24.47 -22.85
C GLN A 220 -18.02 23.80 -21.55
N PRO A 221 -19.33 23.85 -21.23
CA PRO A 221 -19.86 23.26 -20.00
C PRO A 221 -19.52 21.77 -19.81
N GLY A 222 -19.33 21.04 -20.92
CA GLY A 222 -18.98 19.62 -20.92
C GLY A 222 -17.52 19.34 -20.53
N THR A 223 -16.56 20.10 -21.04
CA THR A 223 -15.12 19.88 -20.78
C THR A 223 -14.72 20.30 -19.36
N ALA A 224 -15.31 21.38 -18.83
CA ALA A 224 -15.13 21.80 -17.45
C ALA A 224 -15.60 20.73 -16.46
N ARG A 225 -16.74 20.09 -16.74
CA ARG A 225 -17.28 19.02 -15.91
C ARG A 225 -16.40 17.76 -15.94
N LEU A 226 -15.98 17.33 -17.12
CA LEU A 226 -15.10 16.16 -17.27
C LEU A 226 -13.77 16.40 -16.53
N ARG A 227 -13.23 17.61 -16.62
CA ARG A 227 -12.04 18.01 -15.86
C ARG A 227 -12.29 17.93 -14.35
N ALA A 228 -13.42 18.43 -13.85
CA ALA A 228 -13.75 18.39 -12.43
C ALA A 228 -13.81 16.95 -11.87
N LEU A 229 -14.32 15.99 -12.65
CA LEU A 229 -14.33 14.56 -12.26
C LEU A 229 -12.92 13.98 -12.17
N GLY A 230 -12.06 14.28 -13.14
CA GLY A 230 -10.65 13.90 -13.08
C GLY A 230 -9.95 14.55 -11.87
N GLN A 231 -10.29 15.81 -11.59
CA GLN A 231 -9.75 16.58 -10.47
C GLN A 231 -10.20 16.01 -9.12
N SER A 232 -11.42 15.48 -9.00
CA SER A 232 -11.85 14.80 -7.76
C SER A 232 -11.03 13.54 -7.46
N ILE A 233 -10.68 12.76 -8.48
CA ILE A 233 -9.82 11.58 -8.32
C ILE A 233 -8.40 12.03 -7.95
N THR A 234 -7.82 12.97 -8.70
CA THR A 234 -6.48 13.51 -8.39
C THR A 234 -6.42 14.08 -6.97
N ALA A 235 -7.41 14.88 -6.55
CA ALA A 235 -7.46 15.49 -5.23
C ALA A 235 -7.56 14.45 -4.11
N HIS A 236 -8.32 13.37 -4.33
CA HIS A 236 -8.44 12.27 -3.38
C HIS A 236 -7.11 11.60 -3.06
N PHE A 237 -6.21 11.50 -4.04
CA PHE A 237 -4.86 10.92 -3.88
C PHE A 237 -3.76 11.96 -3.63
N SER A 238 -4.10 13.22 -3.36
CA SER A 238 -3.12 14.31 -3.22
C SER A 238 -2.04 14.05 -2.15
N ALA A 239 -2.41 13.51 -0.99
CA ALA A 239 -1.45 13.15 0.06
C ALA A 239 -0.49 12.03 -0.39
N PHE A 240 -1.01 11.04 -1.12
CA PHE A 240 -0.21 9.98 -1.73
C PHE A 240 0.73 10.55 -2.80
N HIS A 241 0.25 11.44 -3.66
CA HIS A 241 1.07 12.10 -4.68
C HIS A 241 2.21 12.90 -4.06
N ALA A 242 1.94 13.64 -2.98
CA ALA A 242 2.93 14.41 -2.24
C ALA A 242 4.00 13.53 -1.57
N PHE A 243 3.64 12.30 -1.18
CA PHE A 243 4.59 11.33 -0.62
C PHE A 243 5.58 10.79 -1.68
N VAL A 244 5.10 10.54 -2.91
CA VAL A 244 5.88 9.90 -3.99
C VAL A 244 6.61 10.91 -4.87
N SER A 245 6.06 12.12 -5.02
CA SER A 245 6.54 13.12 -5.99
C SER A 245 7.41 14.17 -5.31
N GLY A 246 8.27 14.82 -6.09
CA GLY A 246 9.22 15.84 -5.63
C GLY A 246 10.67 15.37 -5.73
N SER A 247 11.61 16.26 -5.45
CA SER A 247 13.04 15.94 -5.43
C SER A 247 13.73 16.79 -4.35
N PRO A 248 14.14 16.19 -3.21
CA PRO A 248 13.81 14.82 -2.76
C PRO A 248 12.35 14.72 -2.28
N SER A 249 11.69 13.59 -2.58
CA SER A 249 10.37 13.24 -2.05
C SER A 249 10.47 12.56 -0.66
N PRO A 250 9.39 12.52 0.13
CA PRO A 250 9.33 11.69 1.35
C PRO A 250 9.65 10.21 1.07
N LEU A 251 9.21 9.67 -0.07
CA LEU A 251 9.58 8.33 -0.52
C LEU A 251 11.11 8.18 -0.69
N ASP A 252 11.79 9.15 -1.30
CA ASP A 252 13.25 9.10 -1.45
C ASP A 252 13.97 9.04 -0.09
N GLN A 253 13.44 9.76 0.90
CA GLN A 253 13.98 9.72 2.27
C GLN A 253 13.75 8.36 2.94
N VAL A 254 12.58 7.73 2.72
CA VAL A 254 12.32 6.36 3.19
C VAL A 254 13.29 5.36 2.54
N LEU A 255 13.46 5.42 1.22
CA LEU A 255 14.37 4.54 0.47
C LEU A 255 15.82 4.74 0.93
N GLN A 256 16.22 5.99 1.21
CA GLN A 256 17.54 6.29 1.75
C GLN A 256 17.76 5.67 3.14
N SER A 257 16.81 5.83 4.06
CA SER A 257 16.91 5.24 5.40
C SER A 257 16.85 3.70 5.37
N MET A 258 16.06 3.10 4.47
CA MET A 258 16.10 1.66 4.22
C MET A 258 17.47 1.22 3.68
N GLY A 259 18.11 2.03 2.84
CA GLY A 259 19.47 1.80 2.35
C GLY A 259 20.52 1.84 3.47
N GLN A 260 20.38 2.75 4.42
CA GLN A 260 21.22 2.82 5.62
C GLN A 260 21.01 1.60 6.52
N LEU A 261 19.75 1.19 6.75
CA LEU A 261 19.42 -0.02 7.49
C LEU A 261 20.06 -1.26 6.85
N ARG A 262 19.92 -1.41 5.52
CA ARG A 262 20.54 -2.49 4.75
C ARG A 262 22.07 -2.52 4.93
N ALA A 263 22.73 -1.37 4.90
CA ALA A 263 24.17 -1.26 5.09
C ALA A 263 24.59 -1.69 6.51
N LEU A 264 23.80 -1.30 7.52
CA LEU A 264 24.04 -1.66 8.92
C LEU A 264 23.86 -3.17 9.15
N LEU A 265 22.89 -3.80 8.48
CA LEU A 265 22.64 -5.24 8.59
C LEU A 265 23.67 -6.12 7.89
N GLY A 266 24.36 -5.59 6.87
CA GLY A 266 25.28 -6.35 6.02
C GLY A 266 26.32 -7.19 6.78
N PRO A 267 27.09 -6.61 7.72
CA PRO A 267 28.07 -7.35 8.52
C PRO A 267 27.46 -8.51 9.32
N ALA A 268 26.37 -8.26 10.06
CA ALA A 268 25.72 -9.27 10.89
C ALA A 268 25.05 -10.39 10.06
N ALA A 269 24.49 -10.04 8.89
CA ALA A 269 23.89 -11.00 7.99
C ALA A 269 24.94 -11.88 7.28
N SER A 270 26.12 -11.35 6.95
CA SER A 270 27.15 -12.07 6.18
C SER A 270 28.05 -12.98 7.01
N MET A 271 28.43 -12.58 8.22
CA MET A 271 29.39 -13.33 9.05
C MET A 271 28.72 -14.20 10.13
N GLY A 272 27.40 -14.15 10.23
CA GLY A 272 26.69 -14.57 11.43
C GLY A 272 27.01 -13.64 12.61
N ALA A 273 26.22 -13.72 13.67
CA ALA A 273 26.31 -12.89 14.85
C ALA A 273 27.54 -13.25 15.74
N SER A 274 28.74 -13.17 15.17
CA SER A 274 30.00 -13.56 15.80
C SER A 274 30.73 -12.41 16.51
N ASP A 275 30.34 -11.15 16.24
CA ASP A 275 30.86 -9.96 16.93
C ASP A 275 29.78 -9.34 17.84
N PRO A 276 29.90 -9.49 19.17
CA PRO A 276 28.94 -8.93 20.14
C PRO A 276 28.73 -7.42 20.00
N ALA A 277 29.73 -6.66 19.56
CA ALA A 277 29.61 -5.21 19.39
C ALA A 277 28.72 -4.83 18.20
N GLN A 278 28.81 -5.56 17.09
CA GLN A 278 27.98 -5.32 15.91
C GLN A 278 26.50 -5.65 16.17
N ILE A 279 26.24 -6.70 16.96
CA ILE A 279 24.86 -7.03 17.29
C ILE A 279 24.31 -6.07 18.34
N ALA A 280 25.13 -5.64 19.30
CA ALA A 280 24.77 -4.56 20.23
C ALA A 280 24.41 -3.27 19.49
N GLU A 281 25.08 -2.97 18.37
CA GLU A 281 24.71 -1.86 17.49
C GLU A 281 23.30 -2.05 16.91
N LEU A 282 22.97 -3.25 16.41
CA LEU A 282 21.65 -3.58 15.85
C LEU A 282 20.50 -3.65 16.86
N THR A 283 20.81 -3.73 18.16
CA THR A 283 19.78 -3.78 19.22
C THR A 283 19.61 -2.44 19.92
N SER A 284 20.72 -1.77 20.24
CA SER A 284 20.77 -0.63 21.15
C SER A 284 21.77 0.45 20.72
N GLY A 285 22.35 0.31 19.54
CA GLY A 285 23.34 1.25 19.02
C GLY A 285 22.75 2.60 18.63
N PRO A 286 23.56 3.67 18.69
CA PRO A 286 23.14 5.01 18.28
C PRO A 286 22.82 5.09 16.78
N ALA A 287 23.56 4.40 15.90
CA ALA A 287 23.30 4.47 14.46
C ALA A 287 22.00 3.75 14.10
N PHE A 288 21.75 2.58 14.69
CA PHE A 288 20.46 1.90 14.54
C PHE A 288 19.31 2.79 15.02
N SER A 289 19.39 3.34 16.23
CA SER A 289 18.35 4.19 16.81
C SER A 289 18.07 5.45 15.97
N GLN A 290 19.11 6.04 15.38
CA GLN A 290 18.97 7.17 14.45
C GLN A 290 18.23 6.77 13.17
N ILE A 291 18.58 5.64 12.56
CA ILE A 291 17.91 5.12 11.35
C ILE A 291 16.44 4.84 11.64
N LEU A 292 16.13 4.24 12.79
CA LEU A 292 14.76 3.98 13.21
C LEU A 292 13.96 5.26 13.40
N GLY A 293 14.55 6.27 14.04
CA GLY A 293 13.94 7.58 14.21
C GLY A 293 13.63 8.23 12.86
N GLN A 294 14.55 8.16 11.91
CA GLN A 294 14.36 8.69 10.55
C GLN A 294 13.27 7.94 9.79
N LEU A 295 13.27 6.60 9.81
CA LEU A 295 12.20 5.79 9.20
C LEU A 295 10.84 6.14 9.80
N LYS A 296 10.74 6.28 11.13
CA LYS A 296 9.48 6.67 11.79
C LYS A 296 9.00 8.07 11.37
N LEU A 297 9.91 9.04 11.28
CA LEU A 297 9.57 10.40 10.85
C LEU A 297 9.15 10.45 9.38
N ASN A 298 9.89 9.77 8.50
CA ASN A 298 9.67 9.79 7.06
C ASN A 298 8.42 9.01 6.64
N THR A 299 7.89 8.14 7.52
CA THR A 299 6.66 7.36 7.28
C THR A 299 5.38 8.03 7.76
N LEU A 300 5.45 9.18 8.46
CA LEU A 300 4.27 9.88 8.96
C LEU A 300 3.29 10.29 7.84
N THR A 301 3.80 10.52 6.64
CA THR A 301 3.01 10.88 5.45
C THR A 301 2.87 9.73 4.45
N ALA A 302 3.39 8.54 4.78
CA ALA A 302 3.30 7.37 3.92
C ALA A 302 1.89 6.77 3.93
N PRO A 303 1.51 6.01 2.89
CA PRO A 303 0.30 5.19 2.93
C PRO A 303 0.28 4.26 4.13
N PRO A 304 -0.88 4.04 4.79
CA PRO A 304 -0.97 3.25 6.01
C PRO A 304 -0.31 1.87 5.90
N ALA A 305 -0.54 1.16 4.79
CA ALA A 305 0.06 -0.15 4.56
C ALA A 305 1.60 -0.12 4.54
N LEU A 306 2.17 0.89 3.89
CA LEU A 306 3.61 1.05 3.79
C LEU A 306 4.18 1.49 5.14
N ALA A 307 3.55 2.44 5.83
CA ALA A 307 3.93 2.86 7.17
C ALA A 307 3.94 1.68 8.16
N ASP A 308 2.85 0.90 8.19
CA ASP A 308 2.73 -0.30 9.01
C ASP A 308 3.84 -1.31 8.69
N SER A 309 4.15 -1.50 7.40
CA SER A 309 5.18 -2.43 6.95
C SER A 309 6.59 -2.01 7.39
N ILE A 310 6.89 -0.72 7.38
CA ILE A 310 8.19 -0.18 7.78
C ILE A 310 8.33 -0.24 9.31
N VAL A 311 7.26 0.07 10.05
CA VAL A 311 7.26 -0.10 11.51
C VAL A 311 7.39 -1.57 11.89
N ALA A 312 6.73 -2.47 11.16
CA ALA A 312 6.86 -3.91 11.35
C ALA A 312 8.27 -4.42 11.02
N LEU A 313 8.87 -3.95 9.92
CA LEU A 313 10.27 -4.22 9.54
C LEU A 313 11.19 -3.91 10.72
N VAL A 314 11.15 -2.67 11.20
CA VAL A 314 11.98 -2.19 12.33
C VAL A 314 11.86 -3.07 13.57
N ARG A 315 10.62 -3.37 13.98
CA ARG A 315 10.35 -4.22 15.15
C ARG A 315 10.87 -5.65 14.95
N GLN A 316 10.70 -6.19 13.75
CA GLN A 316 11.13 -7.53 13.41
C GLN A 316 12.66 -7.63 13.37
N THR A 317 13.36 -6.62 12.82
CA THR A 317 14.82 -6.50 12.85
C THR A 317 15.34 -6.61 14.28
N SER A 318 14.81 -5.78 15.20
CA SER A 318 15.22 -5.80 16.62
C SER A 318 14.90 -7.12 17.29
N SER A 319 13.76 -7.74 16.97
CA SER A 319 13.37 -9.05 17.50
C SER A 319 14.36 -10.15 17.09
N ILE A 320 14.67 -10.23 15.79
CA ILE A 320 15.61 -11.21 15.23
C ILE A 320 17.01 -10.99 15.79
N ALA A 321 17.50 -9.74 15.81
CA ALA A 321 18.81 -9.41 16.35
C ALA A 321 18.93 -9.84 17.83
N ASN A 322 17.95 -9.49 18.67
CA ASN A 322 17.93 -9.86 20.09
C ASN A 322 17.85 -11.38 20.31
N ALA A 323 17.08 -12.09 19.48
CA ALA A 323 17.00 -13.55 19.54
C ALA A 323 18.35 -14.20 19.18
N GLY A 324 19.03 -13.68 18.15
CA GLY A 324 20.37 -14.08 17.74
C GLY A 324 21.39 -13.91 18.88
N VAL A 325 21.48 -12.71 19.47
CA VAL A 325 22.38 -12.42 20.61
C VAL A 325 22.20 -13.45 21.72
N LYS A 326 20.96 -13.72 22.13
CA LYS A 326 20.68 -14.66 23.22
C LYS A 326 21.13 -16.08 22.87
N ALA A 327 20.92 -16.51 21.63
CA ALA A 327 21.34 -17.83 21.17
C ALA A 327 22.88 -17.95 21.15
N ASP A 328 23.58 -16.92 20.66
CA ASP A 328 25.04 -16.91 20.57
C ASP A 328 25.69 -16.82 21.95
N LEU A 329 25.20 -15.94 22.83
CA LEU A 329 25.67 -15.86 24.22
C LEU A 329 25.49 -17.17 24.97
N ASN A 330 24.35 -17.85 24.80
CA ASN A 330 24.08 -19.14 25.42
C ASN A 330 25.04 -20.22 24.89
N THR A 331 25.32 -20.21 23.59
CA THR A 331 26.28 -21.12 22.95
C THR A 331 27.70 -20.88 23.44
N ALA A 332 28.12 -19.61 23.53
CA ALA A 332 29.41 -19.21 24.08
C ALA A 332 29.52 -19.59 25.57
N TRP A 333 28.48 -19.38 26.37
CA TRP A 333 28.47 -19.77 27.79
C TRP A 333 28.62 -21.28 27.97
N LYS A 334 27.83 -22.05 27.23
CA LYS A 334 27.85 -23.52 27.26
C LYS A 334 29.19 -24.12 26.84
N SER A 335 29.94 -23.43 26.00
CA SER A 335 31.25 -23.89 25.52
C SER A 335 32.41 -23.39 26.38
N GLN A 336 32.38 -22.14 26.84
CA GLN A 336 33.55 -21.48 27.45
C GLN A 336 33.55 -21.53 28.98
N VAL A 337 32.38 -21.47 29.64
CA VAL A 337 32.29 -21.31 31.10
C VAL A 337 31.61 -22.50 31.76
N LEU A 338 30.47 -22.95 31.22
CA LEU A 338 29.65 -24.00 31.82
C LEU A 338 30.40 -25.30 32.09
N PRO A 339 31.27 -25.82 31.20
CA PRO A 339 31.95 -27.10 31.44
C PRO A 339 32.86 -27.06 32.67
N PHE A 340 33.63 -25.98 32.84
CA PHE A 340 34.48 -25.78 34.01
C PHE A 340 33.64 -25.60 35.28
N CYS A 341 32.55 -24.83 35.20
CA CYS A 341 31.62 -24.65 36.31
C CYS A 341 31.09 -26.00 36.83
N GLN A 342 30.62 -26.86 35.93
CA GLN A 342 30.05 -28.16 36.27
C GLN A 342 31.09 -29.10 36.91
N MET A 343 32.32 -29.08 36.42
CA MET A 343 33.39 -29.97 36.90
C MET A 343 34.02 -29.49 38.22
N ALA A 344 34.32 -28.19 38.31
CA ALA A 344 35.16 -27.64 39.36
C ALA A 344 34.35 -27.05 40.52
N ILE A 345 33.16 -26.53 40.27
CA ILE A 345 32.37 -25.74 41.24
C ILE A 345 31.09 -26.45 41.68
N ASN A 346 30.31 -26.97 40.72
CA ASN A 346 28.99 -27.54 40.99
C ASN A 346 29.07 -28.75 41.95
N GLY A 347 28.18 -28.80 42.94
CA GLY A 347 28.10 -29.91 43.90
C GLY A 347 29.22 -29.96 44.95
N LYS A 348 30.00 -28.89 45.10
CA LYS A 348 31.08 -28.77 46.11
C LYS A 348 30.81 -27.64 47.10
N PHE A 349 31.43 -27.71 48.28
CA PHE A 349 31.39 -26.63 49.28
C PHE A 349 32.27 -25.45 48.82
N PRO A 350 31.86 -24.18 49.01
CA PRO A 350 30.71 -23.68 49.79
C PRO A 350 29.39 -23.52 49.02
N PHE A 351 29.34 -23.86 47.73
CA PHE A 351 28.15 -23.63 46.88
C PHE A 351 27.03 -24.66 47.08
N SER A 352 27.36 -25.79 47.69
CA SER A 352 26.41 -26.83 48.11
C SER A 352 26.91 -27.50 49.39
N ALA A 353 25.99 -28.11 50.14
CA ALA A 353 26.34 -28.92 51.30
C ALA A 353 27.06 -30.20 50.84
N SER A 354 28.39 -30.17 50.79
CA SER A 354 29.25 -31.25 50.30
C SER A 354 30.48 -31.37 51.21
N THR A 355 31.03 -32.58 51.34
CA THR A 355 32.30 -32.82 52.05
C THR A 355 33.53 -32.57 51.17
N THR A 356 33.32 -32.31 49.88
CA THR A 356 34.38 -31.96 48.93
C THR A 356 34.38 -30.46 48.72
N ASP A 357 35.50 -29.83 49.03
CA ASP A 357 35.69 -28.40 48.87
C ASP A 357 36.08 -28.03 47.43
N VAL A 358 35.62 -26.87 46.98
CA VAL A 358 36.22 -26.19 45.82
C VAL A 358 37.64 -25.76 46.20
N THR A 359 38.62 -26.09 45.37
CA THR A 359 39.99 -25.64 45.62
C THR A 359 40.08 -24.12 45.47
N LEU A 360 40.94 -23.46 46.24
CA LEU A 360 41.13 -22.01 46.11
C LEU A 360 41.56 -21.60 44.70
N ALA A 361 42.32 -22.46 44.01
CA ALA A 361 42.74 -22.26 42.63
C ALA A 361 41.57 -22.35 41.63
N ASP A 362 40.66 -23.31 41.81
CA ASP A 362 39.46 -23.42 40.97
C ASP A 362 38.49 -22.26 41.21
N PHE A 363 38.35 -21.86 42.49
CA PHE A 363 37.56 -20.69 42.87
C PHE A 363 38.11 -19.42 42.23
N SER A 364 39.41 -19.16 42.35
CA SER A 364 40.04 -17.96 41.77
C SER A 364 39.99 -17.99 40.24
N ARG A 365 40.16 -19.16 39.61
CA ARG A 365 40.01 -19.31 38.16
C ARG A 365 38.60 -19.02 37.67
N MET A 366 37.57 -19.33 38.46
CA MET A 366 36.18 -19.06 38.08
C MET A 366 35.77 -17.61 38.33
N PHE A 367 35.98 -17.14 39.57
CA PHE A 367 35.39 -15.90 40.11
C PHE A 367 36.40 -14.78 40.36
N GLY A 368 37.70 -15.06 40.30
CA GLY A 368 38.72 -14.04 40.50
C GLY A 368 38.81 -13.05 39.34
N PRO A 369 39.55 -11.93 39.52
CA PRO A 369 39.91 -11.03 38.43
C PRO A 369 40.61 -11.80 37.31
N ASP A 370 40.31 -11.49 36.05
CA ASP A 370 40.76 -12.24 34.89
C ASP A 370 40.35 -13.73 34.88
N GLY A 371 39.38 -14.11 35.73
CA GLY A 371 38.77 -15.44 35.77
C GLY A 371 37.85 -15.69 34.57
N LEU A 372 37.27 -16.90 34.51
CA LEU A 372 36.38 -17.30 33.42
C LEU A 372 35.13 -16.40 33.33
N MET A 373 34.50 -16.09 34.46
CA MET A 373 33.31 -15.23 34.48
C MET A 373 33.63 -13.79 34.08
N ASP A 374 34.75 -13.25 34.58
CA ASP A 374 35.20 -11.89 34.29
C ASP A 374 35.53 -11.72 32.81
N LYS A 375 36.34 -12.64 32.25
CA LYS A 375 36.66 -12.66 30.80
C LYS A 375 35.44 -12.85 29.92
N PHE A 376 34.49 -13.70 30.33
CA PHE A 376 33.24 -13.87 29.59
C PHE A 376 32.41 -12.59 29.62
N PHE A 377 32.28 -11.95 30.79
CA PHE A 377 31.58 -10.69 30.93
C PHE A 377 32.19 -9.61 30.04
N ASP A 378 33.50 -9.36 30.16
CA ASP A 378 34.19 -8.31 29.43
C ASP A 378 34.12 -8.47 27.91
N ARG A 379 34.16 -9.72 27.42
CA ARG A 379 34.14 -10.02 25.98
C ARG A 379 32.74 -10.12 25.39
N GLN A 380 31.78 -10.67 26.13
CA GLN A 380 30.49 -11.10 25.59
C GLN A 380 29.31 -10.26 26.11
N LEU A 381 29.30 -9.93 27.41
CA LEU A 381 28.13 -9.30 28.06
C LEU A 381 28.24 -7.78 28.22
N LYS A 382 29.46 -7.26 28.36
CA LYS A 382 29.73 -5.85 28.61
C LYS A 382 29.00 -4.88 27.66
N PRO A 383 28.90 -5.14 26.33
CA PRO A 383 28.15 -4.27 25.43
C PRO A 383 26.65 -4.16 25.71
N PHE A 384 26.08 -5.08 26.51
CA PHE A 384 24.65 -5.18 26.78
C PHE A 384 24.28 -4.82 28.22
N VAL A 385 25.24 -4.42 29.05
CA VAL A 385 25.04 -4.15 30.48
C VAL A 385 25.50 -2.73 30.82
N ASP A 386 24.61 -1.96 31.43
CA ASP A 386 24.94 -0.70 32.07
C ASP A 386 25.63 -0.99 33.40
N THR A 387 26.94 -0.77 33.42
CA THR A 387 27.78 -0.90 34.61
C THR A 387 27.87 0.37 35.44
N LEU A 388 27.23 1.48 35.01
CA LEU A 388 27.22 2.76 35.74
C LEU A 388 26.14 2.77 36.84
N SER A 389 25.09 1.94 36.71
CA SER A 389 24.04 1.80 37.72
C SER A 389 24.35 0.68 38.72
N THR A 390 23.90 0.80 39.99
CA THR A 390 24.00 -0.25 41.01
C THR A 390 22.61 -0.59 41.57
N PRO A 391 22.14 -1.84 41.47
CA PRO A 391 22.75 -2.98 40.77
C PRO A 391 22.86 -2.73 39.26
N TRP A 392 23.82 -3.38 38.59
CA TRP A 392 23.98 -3.35 37.13
C TRP A 392 22.67 -3.75 36.44
N LYS A 393 22.39 -3.13 35.30
CA LYS A 393 21.14 -3.36 34.55
C LYS A 393 21.42 -3.68 33.07
N PRO A 394 20.60 -4.50 32.41
CA PRO A 394 20.67 -4.63 30.96
C PRO A 394 20.41 -3.27 30.29
N ILE A 395 21.13 -2.97 29.21
CA ILE A 395 20.86 -1.80 28.38
C ILE A 395 19.55 -2.05 27.63
N THR A 396 18.52 -1.27 27.92
CA THR A 396 17.24 -1.31 27.20
C THR A 396 17.16 -0.12 26.24
N ASN A 397 16.99 -0.39 24.95
CA ASN A 397 16.78 0.67 23.97
C ASN A 397 15.38 1.27 24.10
N THR A 398 15.26 2.49 24.60
CA THR A 398 14.00 3.23 24.69
C THR A 398 13.39 3.53 23.32
N ALA A 399 14.16 3.56 22.22
CA ALA A 399 13.63 3.72 20.87
C ALA A 399 12.86 2.49 20.35
N THR A 400 13.03 1.33 20.99
CA THR A 400 12.25 0.10 20.69
C THR A 400 10.96 -0.02 21.51
N ARG A 401 10.75 0.86 22.51
CA ARG A 401 9.47 0.98 23.21
C ARG A 401 8.53 1.85 22.38
N THR A 402 7.48 1.24 21.85
CA THR A 402 6.35 1.96 21.23
C THR A 402 5.46 2.69 22.23
N ASP A 403 5.62 2.44 23.53
CA ASP A 403 4.80 3.05 24.58
C ASP A 403 5.55 4.21 25.25
N ILE A 404 5.47 5.38 24.62
CA ILE A 404 5.34 6.64 25.35
C ILE A 404 4.02 7.22 24.83
N THR A 405 3.03 7.25 25.71
CA THR A 405 1.78 8.00 25.56
C THR A 405 2.02 9.39 24.98
#